data_AF-A0A2K2B020-F1
#
_entry.id   AF-A0A2K2B020-F1
#
_cell.length_a   1.000
_cell.length_b   1.000
_cell.length_c   1.000
_cell.angle_alpha   90.00
_cell.angle_beta   90.00
_cell.angle_gamma   90.00
#
_symmetry.space_group_name_H-M   'P 1'
#
loop_
_entity.id
_entity.type
_entity.pdbx_description
1 polymer ?
#
loop_
_entity_poly.entity_id
_entity_poly.type
_entity_poly.pdbx_seq_one_letter_code
_entity_poly.pdbx_strand_id
1 'polypeptide(L)'
;MVSTSGDVLAGPSILSTFREELLPMANIVTPNIKEASALLGGIRLETVADMRNAAELLHALGPRNVLVKGGDLPDSLDAVDIFFNGEHFYELRSSRIKTRNTHGTGCTLASCIAAELAKGSPMLTAVRVAKRYVETALEYSKDILIGNGIQGPFDHLLRLKSGSHSFHRKDAFNPSDLFLYAVTDSGMNKKWGRSTVDAVAAAIQGGATIVQLRDKDAGTKDFLETAKSCLAVCRSHGVPLLINDCVDVALASDADGVHVGQSDMPATVARTLLGPEKIIGVSCKTIEQAQQAWIGGADYIGCGGVYSTNTKANNPTIGLDGLKTVCSASKLPVVAIGGINDSNAGTVMEMGVPNLKGVAVVSALFDRENVLAETKKLHALLMEASSSSSKIQ
;
A
#
# COMPACT_ATOMS: atom_id res chain seq x y z
N MET A 1 26.28 -11.49 26.95
CA MET A 1 25.28 -11.66 25.87
C MET A 1 24.68 -13.04 25.99
N VAL A 2 23.37 -13.15 25.80
CA VAL A 2 22.64 -14.43 25.82
C VAL A 2 22.14 -14.65 24.40
N SER A 3 22.42 -15.81 23.81
CA SER A 3 21.91 -16.14 22.48
C SER A 3 20.38 -16.27 22.49
N THR A 4 19.73 -16.22 21.33
CA THR A 4 18.30 -16.52 21.20
C THR A 4 17.95 -17.94 21.70
N SER A 5 18.90 -18.89 21.63
CA SER A 5 18.80 -20.23 22.22
C SER A 5 18.98 -20.27 23.74
N GLY A 6 19.48 -19.19 24.37
CA GLY A 6 19.67 -19.08 25.83
C GLY A 6 21.10 -19.28 26.31
N ASP A 7 22.07 -19.45 25.40
CA ASP A 7 23.47 -19.69 25.73
C ASP A 7 24.15 -18.40 26.19
N VAL A 8 24.85 -18.44 27.32
CA VAL A 8 25.61 -17.30 27.82
C VAL A 8 26.92 -17.19 27.03
N LEU A 9 26.99 -16.23 26.11
CA LEU A 9 28.11 -15.98 25.22
C LEU A 9 29.14 -14.98 25.78
N ALA A 10 28.87 -14.38 26.95
CA ALA A 10 29.77 -13.41 27.57
C ALA A 10 29.73 -13.52 29.10
N GLY A 11 30.89 -13.49 29.75
CA GLY A 11 31.03 -13.57 31.21
C GLY A 11 30.48 -12.34 31.96
N PRO A 12 30.37 -12.41 33.30
CA PRO A 12 29.73 -11.36 34.12
C PRO A 12 30.34 -9.96 33.96
N SER A 13 31.66 -9.87 33.76
CA SER A 13 32.40 -8.61 33.56
C SER A 13 32.02 -7.88 32.28
N ILE A 14 31.46 -8.57 31.27
CA ILE A 14 31.05 -7.95 30.02
C ILE A 14 29.69 -7.25 30.18
N LEU A 15 28.82 -7.75 31.08
CA LEU A 15 27.51 -7.12 31.32
C LEU A 15 27.64 -5.76 32.01
N SER A 16 28.59 -5.60 32.94
CA SER A 16 28.86 -4.30 33.57
C SER A 16 29.35 -3.28 32.55
N THR A 17 30.32 -3.63 31.70
CA THR A 17 30.79 -2.75 30.61
C THR A 17 29.66 -2.38 29.65
N PHE A 18 28.78 -3.33 29.29
CA PHE A 18 27.60 -3.01 28.48
C PHE A 18 26.71 -1.96 29.16
N ARG A 19 26.37 -2.16 30.44
CA ARG A 19 25.46 -1.27 31.17
C ARG A 19 26.06 0.11 31.43
N GLU A 20 27.33 0.16 31.79
CA GLU A 20 27.98 1.39 32.28
C GLU A 20 28.62 2.20 31.16
N GLU A 21 29.06 1.56 30.06
CA GLU A 21 29.78 2.24 28.98
C GLU A 21 29.00 2.25 27.65
N LEU A 22 28.43 1.11 27.24
CA LEU A 22 27.84 0.99 25.89
C LEU A 22 26.40 1.50 25.79
N LEU A 23 25.53 1.08 26.71
CA LEU A 23 24.11 1.48 26.71
C LEU A 23 23.93 3.01 26.77
N PRO A 24 24.67 3.78 27.59
CA PRO A 24 24.55 5.24 27.61
C PRO A 24 24.86 5.94 26.28
N MET A 25 25.64 5.29 25.40
CA MET A 25 25.98 5.83 24.09
C MET A 25 24.93 5.50 23.01
N ALA A 26 24.00 4.59 23.30
CA ALA A 26 23.08 4.08 22.31
C ALA A 26 21.89 5.03 22.06
N ASN A 27 21.62 5.31 20.79
CA ASN A 27 20.40 6.02 20.40
C ASN A 27 19.15 5.13 20.59
N ILE A 28 19.26 3.85 20.26
CA ILE A 28 18.23 2.84 20.53
C ILE A 28 18.89 1.51 20.90
N VAL A 29 18.26 0.79 21.83
CA VAL A 29 18.58 -0.61 22.14
C VAL A 29 17.36 -1.48 21.90
N THR A 30 17.57 -2.69 21.40
CA THR A 30 16.48 -3.56 20.92
C THR A 30 16.52 -4.96 21.56
N PRO A 31 16.59 -5.12 22.89
CA PRO A 31 16.74 -6.44 23.51
C PRO A 31 15.48 -7.30 23.32
N ASN A 32 15.65 -8.62 23.16
CA ASN A 32 14.55 -9.58 23.38
C ASN A 32 14.33 -9.79 24.88
N ILE A 33 13.31 -10.57 25.24
CA ILE A 33 12.94 -10.84 26.64
C ILE A 33 14.11 -11.41 27.45
N LYS A 34 14.86 -12.38 26.89
CA LYS A 34 15.99 -13.02 27.58
C LYS A 34 17.16 -12.05 27.77
N GLU A 35 17.47 -11.26 26.74
CA GLU A 35 18.50 -10.23 26.77
C GLU A 35 18.14 -9.13 27.77
N ALA A 36 16.88 -8.66 27.79
CA ALA A 36 16.38 -7.67 28.73
C ALA A 36 16.46 -8.19 30.17
N SER A 37 16.02 -9.44 30.41
CA SER A 37 16.15 -10.10 31.72
C SER A 37 17.61 -10.11 32.19
N ALA A 38 18.56 -10.56 31.34
CA ALA A 38 19.97 -10.60 31.69
C ALA A 38 20.57 -9.21 31.94
N LEU A 39 20.20 -8.21 31.13
CA LEU A 39 20.61 -6.81 31.31
C LEU A 39 20.01 -6.18 32.58
N LEU A 40 18.95 -6.73 33.13
CA LEU A 40 18.30 -6.25 34.36
C LEU A 40 18.56 -7.15 35.58
N GLY A 41 19.53 -8.07 35.49
CA GLY A 41 19.95 -8.89 36.63
C GLY A 41 19.11 -10.15 36.84
N GLY A 42 18.50 -10.69 35.78
CA GLY A 42 17.78 -11.96 35.80
C GLY A 42 16.31 -11.85 36.21
N ILE A 43 15.70 -10.67 36.09
CA ILE A 43 14.27 -10.50 36.38
C ILE A 43 13.41 -11.33 35.43
N ARG A 44 12.31 -11.87 35.92
CA ARG A 44 11.37 -12.67 35.12
C ARG A 44 10.44 -11.73 34.36
N LEU A 45 10.26 -11.97 33.06
CA LEU A 45 9.47 -11.15 32.16
C LEU A 45 8.49 -12.06 31.40
N GLU A 46 7.22 -12.05 31.78
CA GLU A 46 6.20 -12.99 31.25
C GLU A 46 5.00 -12.27 30.62
N THR A 47 4.82 -10.98 30.93
CA THR A 47 3.69 -10.19 30.47
C THR A 47 4.12 -8.94 29.72
N VAL A 48 3.19 -8.36 28.97
CA VAL A 48 3.38 -7.06 28.30
C VAL A 48 3.63 -5.94 29.32
N ALA A 49 3.06 -6.04 30.52
CA ALA A 49 3.33 -5.10 31.60
C ALA A 49 4.78 -5.21 32.10
N ASP A 50 5.31 -6.43 32.24
CA ASP A 50 6.71 -6.64 32.60
C ASP A 50 7.65 -6.07 31.55
N MET A 51 7.31 -6.22 30.27
CA MET A 51 8.08 -5.64 29.16
C MET A 51 8.11 -4.12 29.20
N ARG A 52 7.01 -3.46 29.58
CA ARG A 52 6.99 -2.00 29.80
C ARG A 52 7.92 -1.58 30.92
N ASN A 53 7.81 -2.25 32.08
CA ASN A 53 8.68 -1.98 33.22
C ASN A 53 10.15 -2.20 32.85
N ALA A 54 10.45 -3.27 32.11
CA ALA A 54 11.80 -3.53 31.60
C ALA A 54 12.29 -2.41 30.66
N ALA A 55 11.44 -1.89 29.79
CA ALA A 55 11.80 -0.79 28.90
C ALA A 55 12.18 0.50 29.67
N GLU A 56 11.47 0.83 30.75
CA GLU A 56 11.81 1.96 31.63
C GLU A 56 13.15 1.76 32.33
N LEU A 57 13.33 0.58 32.93
CA LEU A 57 14.56 0.25 33.65
C LEU A 57 15.77 0.27 32.70
N LEU A 58 15.62 -0.26 31.49
CA LEU A 58 16.68 -0.22 30.48
C LEU A 58 16.96 1.21 29.98
N HIS A 59 15.93 2.05 29.84
CA HIS A 59 16.10 3.45 29.47
C HIS A 59 16.85 4.23 30.56
N ALA A 60 16.59 3.92 31.85
CA ALA A 60 17.31 4.50 32.98
C ALA A 60 18.82 4.16 33.00
N LEU A 61 19.25 3.15 32.23
CA LEU A 61 20.67 2.84 32.01
C LEU A 61 21.34 3.75 30.95
N GLY A 62 20.60 4.70 30.34
CA GLY A 62 21.14 5.73 29.46
C GLY A 62 20.75 5.72 27.96
N PRO A 63 20.31 4.61 27.34
CA PRO A 63 19.83 4.65 25.95
C PRO A 63 18.68 5.64 25.76
N ARG A 64 18.69 6.41 24.68
CA ARG A 64 17.60 7.39 24.41
C ARG A 64 16.25 6.73 24.08
N ASN A 65 16.29 5.54 23.52
CA ASN A 65 15.11 4.78 23.15
C ASN A 65 15.32 3.29 23.44
N VAL A 66 14.26 2.60 23.80
CA VAL A 66 14.28 1.16 24.09
C VAL A 66 13.15 0.47 23.33
N LEU A 67 13.48 -0.63 22.65
CA LEU A 67 12.52 -1.53 22.02
C LEU A 67 12.67 -2.94 22.61
N VAL A 68 11.81 -3.31 23.54
CA VAL A 68 11.78 -4.67 24.08
C VAL A 68 10.97 -5.55 23.13
N LYS A 69 11.63 -6.53 22.50
CA LYS A 69 11.01 -7.41 21.50
C LYS A 69 10.32 -8.58 22.19
N GLY A 70 9.03 -8.80 21.89
CA GLY A 70 8.20 -9.82 22.55
C GLY A 70 7.90 -11.06 21.72
N GLY A 71 8.67 -11.29 20.64
CA GLY A 71 8.55 -12.52 19.83
C GLY A 71 8.69 -13.81 20.65
N ASP A 72 9.36 -13.76 21.81
CA ASP A 72 9.59 -14.89 22.71
C ASP A 72 8.60 -14.96 23.89
N LEU A 73 7.56 -14.11 23.92
CA LEU A 73 6.61 -14.09 25.06
C LEU A 73 5.87 -15.45 25.15
N PRO A 74 5.83 -16.12 26.31
CA PRO A 74 5.11 -17.38 26.46
C PRO A 74 3.60 -17.21 26.18
N ASP A 75 2.98 -18.21 25.55
CA ASP A 75 1.51 -18.36 25.40
C ASP A 75 0.72 -17.19 24.77
N SER A 76 1.40 -16.23 24.13
CA SER A 76 0.75 -15.14 23.40
C SER A 76 0.48 -15.52 21.93
N LEU A 77 -0.76 -15.30 21.49
CA LEU A 77 -1.15 -15.38 20.07
C LEU A 77 -0.55 -14.23 19.23
N ASP A 78 -0.18 -13.13 19.88
CA ASP A 78 0.43 -11.95 19.26
C ASP A 78 1.93 -11.87 19.55
N ALA A 79 2.69 -11.33 18.60
CA ALA A 79 4.05 -10.83 18.81
C ALA A 79 3.97 -9.33 19.15
N VAL A 80 4.10 -9.00 20.43
CA VAL A 80 3.99 -7.62 20.94
C VAL A 80 5.37 -7.07 21.25
N ASP A 81 5.79 -6.01 20.56
CA ASP A 81 7.01 -5.28 20.90
C ASP A 81 6.65 -3.98 21.63
N ILE A 82 7.45 -3.61 22.62
CA ILE A 82 7.26 -2.40 23.43
C ILE A 82 8.36 -1.40 23.12
N PHE A 83 7.98 -0.30 22.48
CA PHE A 83 8.86 0.83 22.21
C PHE A 83 8.62 1.93 23.24
N PHE A 84 9.69 2.41 23.85
CA PHE A 84 9.70 3.52 24.80
C PHE A 84 10.75 4.55 24.37
N ASN A 85 10.34 5.81 24.26
CA ASN A 85 11.21 6.93 23.83
C ASN A 85 11.64 7.85 24.98
N GLY A 86 11.39 7.45 26.24
CA GLY A 86 11.63 8.27 27.42
C GLY A 86 10.39 9.01 27.94
N GLU A 87 9.34 9.16 27.12
CA GLU A 87 8.11 9.90 27.49
C GLU A 87 6.84 9.07 27.27
N HIS A 88 6.81 8.29 26.19
CA HIS A 88 5.63 7.59 25.70
C HIS A 88 5.95 6.14 25.37
N PHE A 89 4.97 5.28 25.65
CA PHE A 89 4.98 3.88 25.25
C PHE A 89 4.18 3.68 23.97
N TYR A 90 4.70 2.82 23.11
CA TYR A 90 4.03 2.35 21.91
C TYR A 90 4.07 0.82 21.89
N GLU A 91 2.88 0.22 21.91
CA GLU A 91 2.74 -1.21 21.64
C GLU A 91 2.69 -1.43 20.13
N LEU A 92 3.57 -2.27 19.63
CA LEU A 92 3.60 -2.67 18.24
C LEU A 92 3.18 -4.14 18.17
N ARG A 93 1.96 -4.38 17.70
CA ARG A 93 1.34 -5.71 17.67
C ARG A 93 1.33 -6.29 16.27
N SER A 94 1.50 -7.60 16.21
CA SER A 94 1.30 -8.41 15.00
C SER A 94 0.95 -9.84 15.35
N SER A 95 0.38 -10.56 14.40
CA SER A 95 0.10 -11.99 14.56
C SER A 95 1.41 -12.77 14.66
N ARG A 96 1.48 -13.73 15.60
CA ARG A 96 2.66 -14.60 15.71
C ARG A 96 2.73 -15.54 14.50
N ILE A 97 3.85 -15.49 13.79
CA ILE A 97 4.14 -16.37 12.64
C ILE A 97 4.78 -17.66 13.16
N LYS A 98 4.12 -18.80 12.96
CA LYS A 98 4.64 -20.11 13.37
C LYS A 98 5.64 -20.62 12.33
N THR A 99 6.93 -20.43 12.59
CA THR A 99 8.01 -20.93 11.73
C THR A 99 9.29 -21.26 12.51
N ARG A 100 10.11 -22.17 11.96
CA ARG A 100 11.50 -22.40 12.44
C ARG A 100 12.48 -21.34 11.93
N ASN A 101 12.09 -20.51 10.97
CA ASN A 101 12.98 -19.61 10.26
C ASN A 101 13.17 -18.25 10.97
N THR A 102 13.50 -18.28 12.25
CA THR A 102 13.59 -17.10 13.12
C THR A 102 15.03 -16.60 13.33
N HIS A 103 16.02 -17.27 12.72
CA HIS A 103 17.42 -16.90 12.89
C HIS A 103 17.69 -15.51 12.31
N GLY A 104 18.38 -14.66 13.09
CA GLY A 104 18.79 -13.32 12.65
C GLY A 104 17.72 -12.23 12.76
N THR A 105 16.49 -12.55 13.17
CA THR A 105 15.36 -11.58 13.25
C THR A 105 15.71 -10.32 14.03
N GLY A 106 16.39 -10.47 15.18
CA GLY A 106 16.85 -9.35 16.00
C GLY A 106 17.90 -8.46 15.31
N CYS A 107 18.91 -9.07 14.68
CA CYS A 107 19.94 -8.32 13.95
C CYS A 107 19.35 -7.57 12.77
N THR A 108 18.48 -8.23 12.00
CA THR A 108 17.76 -7.62 10.89
C THR A 108 16.91 -6.44 11.32
N LEU A 109 16.17 -6.58 12.43
CA LEU A 109 15.37 -5.49 12.99
C LEU A 109 16.26 -4.27 13.29
N ALA A 110 17.36 -4.47 14.02
CA ALA A 110 18.29 -3.40 14.37
C ALA A 110 18.95 -2.75 13.13
N SER A 111 19.40 -3.55 12.16
CA SER A 111 19.97 -3.06 10.91
C SER A 111 18.95 -2.27 10.09
N CYS A 112 17.69 -2.69 10.06
CA CYS A 112 16.63 -1.98 9.35
C CYS A 112 16.31 -0.64 10.03
N ILE A 113 16.24 -0.59 11.36
CA ILE A 113 16.07 0.66 12.11
C ILE A 113 17.23 1.62 11.78
N ALA A 114 18.47 1.15 11.85
CA ALA A 114 19.64 1.97 11.53
C ALA A 114 19.60 2.51 10.09
N ALA A 115 19.21 1.68 9.12
CA ALA A 115 19.06 2.09 7.72
C ALA A 115 17.95 3.12 7.52
N GLU A 116 16.80 2.99 8.19
CA GLU A 116 15.72 3.97 8.11
C GLU A 116 16.08 5.30 8.77
N LEU A 117 16.77 5.27 9.92
CA LEU A 117 17.29 6.46 10.56
C LEU A 117 18.30 7.19 9.65
N ALA A 118 19.17 6.45 8.96
CA ALA A 118 20.12 7.03 8.01
C ALA A 118 19.43 7.71 6.81
N LYS A 119 18.21 7.29 6.45
CA LYS A 119 17.36 7.95 5.43
C LYS A 119 16.66 9.20 5.96
N GLY A 120 16.80 9.53 7.25
CA GLY A 120 16.13 10.65 7.89
C GLY A 120 14.74 10.33 8.46
N SER A 121 14.36 9.05 8.55
CA SER A 121 13.09 8.66 9.16
C SER A 121 13.06 8.98 10.66
N PRO A 122 11.94 9.49 11.21
CA PRO A 122 11.74 9.58 12.65
C PRO A 122 11.87 8.21 13.34
N MET A 123 12.34 8.18 14.60
CA MET A 123 12.65 6.93 15.33
C MET A 123 11.48 5.94 15.36
N LEU A 124 10.29 6.39 15.77
CA LEU A 124 9.10 5.53 15.82
C LEU A 124 8.73 4.99 14.42
N THR A 125 8.89 5.79 13.38
CA THR A 125 8.66 5.37 11.99
C THR A 125 9.68 4.31 11.57
N ALA A 126 10.97 4.51 11.87
CA ALA A 126 12.03 3.54 11.60
C ALA A 126 11.76 2.19 12.28
N VAL A 127 11.34 2.22 13.55
CA VAL A 127 10.95 1.02 14.31
C VAL A 127 9.76 0.31 13.67
N ARG A 128 8.71 1.04 13.29
CA ARG A 128 7.51 0.47 12.62
C ARG A 128 7.86 -0.18 11.29
N VAL A 129 8.70 0.47 10.47
CA VAL A 129 9.14 -0.07 9.19
C VAL A 129 9.95 -1.35 9.40
N ALA A 130 10.87 -1.36 10.37
CA ALA A 130 11.70 -2.52 10.67
C ALA A 130 10.89 -3.71 11.16
N LYS A 131 9.92 -3.48 12.07
CA LYS A 131 9.03 -4.54 12.55
C LYS A 131 8.25 -5.18 11.39
N ARG A 132 7.65 -4.34 10.55
CA ARG A 132 6.92 -4.80 9.35
C ARG A 132 7.83 -5.58 8.41
N TYR A 133 9.08 -5.14 8.20
CA TYR A 133 10.04 -5.85 7.35
C TYR A 133 10.31 -7.27 7.87
N VAL A 134 10.58 -7.41 9.16
CA VAL A 134 10.85 -8.72 9.79
C VAL A 134 9.63 -9.63 9.70
N GLU A 135 8.43 -9.11 9.95
CA GLU A 135 7.18 -9.87 9.81
C GLU A 135 6.97 -10.37 8.38
N THR A 136 7.06 -9.48 7.39
CA THR A 136 6.91 -9.85 5.98
C THR A 136 7.92 -10.91 5.59
N ALA A 137 9.16 -10.82 6.10
CA ALA A 137 10.21 -11.77 5.76
C ALA A 137 10.04 -13.12 6.45
N LEU A 138 9.57 -13.14 7.69
CA LEU A 138 9.20 -14.36 8.40
C LEU A 138 8.03 -15.07 7.72
N GLU A 139 6.98 -14.34 7.33
CA GLU A 139 5.81 -14.91 6.68
C GLU A 139 6.17 -15.49 5.31
N TYR A 140 6.92 -14.74 4.50
CA TYR A 140 7.40 -15.21 3.20
C TYR A 140 8.25 -16.47 3.33
N SER A 141 9.08 -16.53 4.37
CA SER A 141 10.05 -17.60 4.55
C SER A 141 9.51 -18.75 5.36
N LYS A 142 8.26 -18.72 5.83
CA LYS A 142 7.80 -19.63 6.89
C LYS A 142 7.95 -21.12 6.56
N ASP A 143 7.81 -21.44 5.27
CA ASP A 143 7.85 -22.81 4.72
C ASP A 143 9.19 -23.16 4.04
N ILE A 144 10.18 -22.26 4.08
CA ILE A 144 11.49 -22.50 3.48
C ILE A 144 12.25 -23.54 4.30
N LEU A 145 12.72 -24.62 3.65
CA LEU A 145 13.51 -25.67 4.29
C LEU A 145 14.96 -25.60 3.81
N ILE A 146 15.78 -24.82 4.52
CA ILE A 146 17.23 -24.72 4.26
C ILE A 146 17.99 -25.11 5.53
N GLY A 147 18.94 -26.02 5.38
CA GLY A 147 19.83 -26.50 6.44
C GLY A 147 19.13 -27.38 7.50
N ASN A 148 19.94 -27.97 8.39
CA ASN A 148 19.49 -28.91 9.43
C ASN A 148 19.49 -28.30 10.85
N GLY A 149 19.78 -27.01 10.99
CA GLY A 149 19.77 -26.31 12.28
C GLY A 149 18.37 -26.18 12.88
N ILE A 150 18.29 -26.06 14.22
CA ILE A 150 17.03 -25.88 14.97
C ILE A 150 16.32 -24.59 14.56
N GLN A 151 17.08 -23.52 14.30
CA GLN A 151 16.58 -22.27 13.73
C GLN A 151 17.09 -22.14 12.29
N GLY A 152 16.17 -21.95 11.35
CA GLY A 152 16.51 -21.71 9.95
C GLY A 152 16.62 -20.20 9.63
N PRO A 153 17.22 -19.86 8.48
CA PRO A 153 17.28 -18.48 8.00
C PRO A 153 15.95 -18.05 7.37
N PHE A 154 15.72 -16.75 7.26
CA PHE A 154 14.66 -16.18 6.42
C PHE A 154 15.26 -15.35 5.28
N ASP A 155 14.48 -15.17 4.21
CA ASP A 155 14.95 -14.63 2.94
C ASP A 155 14.86 -13.10 2.89
N HIS A 156 16.00 -12.43 3.03
CA HIS A 156 16.09 -10.97 2.88
C HIS A 156 15.83 -10.48 1.46
N LEU A 157 16.03 -11.34 0.46
CA LEU A 157 15.80 -11.04 -0.93
C LEU A 157 14.34 -11.28 -1.30
N LEU A 158 13.43 -11.42 -0.33
CA LEU A 158 12.01 -11.57 -0.59
C LEU A 158 11.51 -10.53 -1.58
N ARG A 159 11.96 -9.27 -1.51
CA ARG A 159 11.54 -8.21 -2.43
C ARG A 159 12.07 -8.39 -3.86
N LEU A 160 13.18 -9.10 -4.04
CA LEU A 160 13.78 -9.40 -5.34
C LEU A 160 13.26 -10.73 -5.93
N LYS A 161 13.15 -11.77 -5.10
CA LYS A 161 12.63 -13.10 -5.47
C LYS A 161 11.12 -13.14 -5.53
N SER A 162 10.48 -12.13 -4.94
CA SER A 162 9.06 -11.91 -5.15
C SER A 162 8.71 -11.74 -6.63
N GLY A 163 9.67 -11.31 -7.46
CA GLY A 163 9.51 -11.21 -8.90
C GLY A 163 9.64 -12.52 -9.70
N SER A 164 9.99 -13.68 -9.11
CA SER A 164 10.35 -14.87 -9.90
C SER A 164 9.53 -16.16 -9.67
N HIS A 165 8.56 -16.20 -8.74
CA HIS A 165 7.63 -17.33 -8.60
C HIS A 165 6.17 -16.87 -8.69
N SER A 166 5.61 -17.14 -9.88
CA SER A 166 4.29 -16.75 -10.40
C SER A 166 3.14 -17.43 -9.67
N PHE A 167 2.31 -16.65 -8.99
CA PHE A 167 0.91 -16.41 -9.36
C PHE A 167 0.53 -14.99 -8.85
N HIS A 168 0.52 -14.02 -9.77
CA HIS A 168 0.07 -12.64 -9.60
C HIS A 168 0.65 -11.82 -8.42
N ARG A 169 1.97 -11.58 -8.39
CA ARG A 169 2.49 -10.36 -7.75
C ARG A 169 2.48 -9.24 -8.77
N LYS A 170 1.63 -8.24 -8.55
CA LYS A 170 1.64 -7.01 -9.32
C LYS A 170 2.91 -6.23 -9.04
N ASP A 171 3.57 -5.83 -10.12
CA ASP A 171 4.55 -4.77 -10.14
C ASP A 171 4.01 -3.52 -9.41
N ALA A 172 4.92 -2.67 -8.95
CA ALA A 172 4.57 -1.31 -8.54
C ALA A 172 3.63 -0.66 -9.57
N PHE A 173 2.67 0.14 -9.11
CA PHE A 173 1.71 0.85 -9.96
C PHE A 173 2.36 1.35 -11.26
N ASN A 174 1.85 0.89 -12.40
CA ASN A 174 2.33 1.32 -13.70
C ASN A 174 1.45 2.49 -14.20
N PRO A 175 2.00 3.71 -14.37
CA PRO A 175 1.21 4.83 -14.87
C PRO A 175 0.55 4.60 -16.24
N SER A 176 1.08 3.69 -17.06
CA SER A 176 0.47 3.29 -18.33
C SER A 176 -0.85 2.55 -18.18
N ASP A 177 -1.15 1.97 -17.01
CA ASP A 177 -2.44 1.34 -16.74
C ASP A 177 -3.60 2.35 -16.81
N LEU A 178 -3.32 3.64 -16.64
CA LEU A 178 -4.31 4.72 -16.70
C LEU A 178 -4.80 5.05 -18.13
N PHE A 179 -4.24 4.41 -19.17
CA PHE A 179 -4.45 4.77 -20.57
C PHE A 179 -5.94 4.83 -20.99
N LEU A 180 -6.67 3.74 -20.79
CA LEU A 180 -8.11 3.68 -20.96
C LEU A 180 -8.76 3.15 -19.68
N TYR A 181 -9.19 4.09 -18.86
CA TYR A 181 -9.72 3.84 -17.52
C TYR A 181 -11.25 3.70 -17.57
N ALA A 182 -11.74 2.48 -17.36
CA ALA A 182 -13.18 2.20 -17.28
C ALA A 182 -13.71 2.36 -15.84
N VAL A 183 -14.67 3.27 -15.62
CA VAL A 183 -15.35 3.44 -14.33
C VAL A 183 -16.80 2.95 -14.47
N THR A 184 -17.19 1.94 -13.68
CA THR A 184 -18.50 1.30 -13.83
C THR A 184 -19.65 2.16 -13.31
N ASP A 185 -20.86 1.84 -13.75
CA ASP A 185 -22.11 2.34 -13.16
C ASP A 185 -23.19 1.25 -13.27
N SER A 186 -23.70 0.79 -12.12
CA SER A 186 -24.64 -0.33 -12.06
C SER A 186 -26.00 -0.01 -12.68
N GLY A 187 -26.47 1.24 -12.56
CA GLY A 187 -27.72 1.71 -13.16
C GLY A 187 -27.68 1.66 -14.69
N MET A 188 -26.56 2.09 -15.29
CA MET A 188 -26.37 2.00 -16.74
C MET A 188 -26.33 0.56 -17.23
N ASN A 189 -25.68 -0.35 -16.50
CA ASN A 189 -25.66 -1.77 -16.85
C ASN A 189 -27.05 -2.41 -16.76
N LYS A 190 -27.82 -2.10 -15.71
CA LYS A 190 -29.21 -2.55 -15.55
C LYS A 190 -30.10 -2.08 -16.70
N LYS A 191 -29.96 -0.83 -17.15
CA LYS A 191 -30.69 -0.28 -18.31
C LYS A 191 -30.50 -1.12 -19.57
N TRP A 192 -29.32 -1.70 -19.76
CA TRP A 192 -28.98 -2.55 -20.92
C TRP A 192 -29.10 -4.06 -20.62
N GLY A 193 -29.71 -4.46 -19.50
CA GLY A 193 -30.01 -5.86 -19.19
C GLY A 193 -28.79 -6.75 -18.94
N ARG A 194 -27.67 -6.19 -18.48
CA ARG A 194 -26.41 -6.93 -18.22
C ARG A 194 -25.91 -6.77 -16.79
N SER A 195 -25.14 -7.74 -16.32
CA SER A 195 -24.45 -7.63 -15.04
C SER A 195 -23.24 -6.69 -15.13
N THR A 196 -22.80 -6.15 -13.98
CA THR A 196 -21.56 -5.36 -13.91
C THR A 196 -20.34 -6.21 -14.26
N VAL A 197 -20.34 -7.50 -13.91
CA VAL A 197 -19.23 -8.43 -14.20
C VAL A 197 -19.08 -8.63 -15.71
N ASP A 198 -20.19 -8.84 -16.43
CA ASP A 198 -20.17 -8.99 -17.90
C ASP A 198 -19.71 -7.70 -18.58
N ALA A 199 -20.17 -6.55 -18.08
CA ALA A 199 -19.77 -5.25 -18.59
C ALA A 199 -18.26 -4.99 -18.39
N VAL A 200 -17.72 -5.37 -17.22
CA VAL A 200 -16.27 -5.31 -16.94
C VAL A 200 -15.48 -6.22 -17.86
N ALA A 201 -15.94 -7.47 -18.05
CA ALA A 201 -15.31 -8.41 -18.98
C ALA A 201 -15.27 -7.85 -20.41
N ALA A 202 -16.40 -7.29 -20.89
CA ALA A 202 -16.50 -6.68 -22.20
C ALA A 202 -15.59 -5.44 -22.36
N ALA A 203 -15.48 -4.59 -21.32
CA ALA A 203 -14.58 -3.45 -21.33
C ALA A 203 -13.10 -3.90 -21.43
N ILE A 204 -12.69 -4.88 -20.63
CA ILE A 204 -11.33 -5.42 -20.66
C ILE A 204 -11.01 -6.03 -22.03
N GLN A 205 -11.90 -6.86 -22.57
CA GLN A 205 -11.75 -7.45 -23.91
C GLN A 205 -11.71 -6.39 -25.01
N GLY A 206 -12.30 -5.21 -24.77
CA GLY A 206 -12.26 -4.09 -25.70
C GLY A 206 -11.03 -3.19 -25.55
N GLY A 207 -10.17 -3.41 -24.55
CA GLY A 207 -8.92 -2.69 -24.36
C GLY A 207 -8.90 -1.73 -23.17
N ALA A 208 -9.83 -1.82 -22.23
CA ALA A 208 -9.69 -1.11 -20.95
C ALA A 208 -8.45 -1.60 -20.21
N THR A 209 -7.59 -0.67 -19.79
CA THR A 209 -6.29 -0.96 -19.15
C THR A 209 -6.35 -0.89 -17.63
N ILE A 210 -7.42 -0.32 -17.07
CA ILE A 210 -7.74 -0.31 -15.64
C ILE A 210 -9.26 -0.20 -15.46
N VAL A 211 -9.77 -0.81 -14.39
CA VAL A 211 -11.20 -0.78 -14.05
C VAL A 211 -11.37 -0.22 -12.63
N GLN A 212 -12.31 0.70 -12.45
CA GLN A 212 -12.82 1.09 -11.14
C GLN A 212 -14.25 0.61 -11.00
N LEU A 213 -14.47 -0.24 -10.00
CA LEU A 213 -15.80 -0.65 -9.60
C LEU A 213 -16.42 0.44 -8.74
N ARG A 214 -17.50 1.01 -9.25
CA ARG A 214 -18.32 2.01 -8.60
C ARG A 214 -19.78 1.61 -8.70
N ASP A 215 -20.41 1.49 -7.54
CA ASP A 215 -21.85 1.26 -7.41
C ASP A 215 -22.35 2.10 -6.24
N LYS A 216 -23.29 3.00 -6.49
CA LYS A 216 -23.82 3.94 -5.48
C LYS A 216 -25.02 3.38 -4.73
N ASP A 217 -25.69 2.39 -5.33
CA ASP A 217 -27.00 1.92 -4.87
C ASP A 217 -26.89 0.53 -4.22
N ALA A 218 -25.76 -0.16 -4.38
CA ALA A 218 -25.52 -1.46 -3.76
C ALA A 218 -25.22 -1.35 -2.26
N GLY A 219 -25.82 -2.25 -1.48
CA GLY A 219 -25.39 -2.48 -0.10
C GLY A 219 -24.00 -3.11 -0.05
N THR A 220 -23.28 -2.92 1.07
CA THR A 220 -21.88 -3.37 1.23
C THR A 220 -21.67 -4.85 0.89
N LYS A 221 -22.62 -5.72 1.26
CA LYS A 221 -22.54 -7.16 0.96
C LYS A 221 -22.51 -7.43 -0.55
N ASP A 222 -23.50 -6.90 -1.27
CA ASP A 222 -23.63 -7.12 -2.72
C ASP A 222 -22.47 -6.45 -3.47
N PHE A 223 -22.02 -5.30 -2.98
CA PHE A 223 -20.86 -4.61 -3.53
C PHE A 223 -19.57 -5.41 -3.36
N LEU A 224 -19.37 -6.06 -2.20
CA LEU A 224 -18.23 -6.94 -1.94
C LEU A 224 -18.26 -8.21 -2.81
N GLU A 225 -19.43 -8.83 -2.99
CA GLU A 225 -19.59 -10.01 -3.86
C GLU A 225 -19.30 -9.65 -5.33
N THR A 226 -19.80 -8.51 -5.78
CA THR A 226 -19.51 -7.96 -7.12
C THR A 226 -18.02 -7.64 -7.27
N ALA A 227 -17.39 -7.03 -6.27
CA ALA A 227 -15.96 -6.72 -6.26
C ALA A 227 -15.10 -7.97 -6.44
N LYS A 228 -15.38 -9.04 -5.69
CA LYS A 228 -14.66 -10.32 -5.82
C LYS A 228 -14.82 -10.93 -7.22
N SER A 229 -16.03 -10.87 -7.78
CA SER A 229 -16.33 -11.40 -9.11
C SER A 229 -15.61 -10.61 -10.22
N CYS A 230 -15.67 -9.28 -10.16
CA CYS A 230 -14.91 -8.40 -11.07
C CYS A 230 -13.40 -8.60 -10.92
N LEU A 231 -12.90 -8.79 -9.70
CA LEU A 231 -11.47 -8.98 -9.43
C LEU A 231 -10.94 -10.25 -10.10
N ALA A 232 -11.70 -11.34 -10.07
CA ALA A 232 -11.33 -12.57 -10.76
C ALA A 232 -11.17 -12.35 -12.28
N VAL A 233 -12.12 -11.63 -12.89
CA VAL A 233 -12.06 -11.26 -14.31
C VAL A 233 -10.82 -10.39 -14.60
N CYS A 234 -10.61 -9.34 -13.80
CA CYS A 234 -9.49 -8.42 -13.95
C CYS A 234 -8.13 -9.14 -13.83
N ARG A 235 -7.95 -9.98 -12.80
CA ARG A 235 -6.72 -10.76 -12.57
C ARG A 235 -6.40 -11.71 -13.73
N SER A 236 -7.41 -12.40 -14.27
CA SER A 236 -7.22 -13.31 -15.41
C SER A 236 -6.72 -12.62 -16.68
N HIS A 237 -6.89 -11.29 -16.79
CA HIS A 237 -6.43 -10.48 -17.92
C HIS A 237 -5.26 -9.54 -17.56
N GLY A 238 -4.73 -9.61 -16.33
CA GLY A 238 -3.66 -8.71 -15.88
C GLY A 238 -4.08 -7.25 -15.70
N VAL A 239 -5.38 -6.96 -15.64
CA VAL A 239 -5.90 -5.59 -15.49
C VAL A 239 -6.11 -5.25 -14.00
N PRO A 240 -5.75 -4.05 -13.52
CA PRO A 240 -6.08 -3.60 -12.17
C PRO A 240 -7.55 -3.27 -11.95
N LEU A 241 -8.05 -3.70 -10.79
CA LEU A 241 -9.35 -3.34 -10.25
C LEU A 241 -9.19 -2.44 -9.02
N LEU A 242 -9.78 -1.25 -9.10
CA LEU A 242 -9.88 -0.30 -7.99
C LEU A 242 -11.31 -0.25 -7.46
N ILE A 243 -11.47 -0.08 -6.15
CA ILE A 243 -12.78 0.16 -5.53
C ILE A 243 -12.97 1.66 -5.31
N ASN A 244 -14.10 2.19 -5.75
CA ASN A 244 -14.46 3.58 -5.52
C ASN A 244 -14.88 3.79 -4.05
N ASP A 245 -14.25 4.75 -3.38
CA ASP A 245 -14.49 5.29 -2.03
C ASP A 245 -14.35 4.30 -0.84
N CYS A 246 -14.82 3.05 -0.97
CA CYS A 246 -14.92 2.06 0.10
C CYS A 246 -13.59 1.30 0.35
N VAL A 247 -12.73 1.84 1.22
CA VAL A 247 -11.45 1.23 1.62
C VAL A 247 -11.62 -0.13 2.31
N ASP A 248 -12.66 -0.30 3.10
CA ASP A 248 -13.03 -1.55 3.75
C ASP A 248 -13.38 -2.65 2.75
N VAL A 249 -14.15 -2.33 1.71
CA VAL A 249 -14.48 -3.27 0.62
C VAL A 249 -13.24 -3.63 -0.19
N ALA A 250 -12.34 -2.67 -0.44
CA ALA A 250 -11.07 -2.95 -1.11
C ALA A 250 -10.20 -3.95 -0.33
N LEU A 251 -10.10 -3.77 0.99
CA LEU A 251 -9.39 -4.70 1.88
C LEU A 251 -10.06 -6.08 1.90
N ALA A 252 -11.38 -6.12 2.08
CA ALA A 252 -12.14 -7.37 2.20
C ALA A 252 -12.22 -8.19 0.89
N SER A 253 -12.14 -7.51 -0.26
CA SER A 253 -12.09 -8.15 -1.59
C SER A 253 -10.67 -8.47 -2.05
N ASP A 254 -9.64 -7.93 -1.38
CA ASP A 254 -8.25 -7.92 -1.85
C ASP A 254 -8.08 -7.26 -3.24
N ALA A 255 -8.88 -6.23 -3.52
CA ALA A 255 -8.76 -5.41 -4.71
C ALA A 255 -7.37 -4.75 -4.78
N ASP A 256 -6.97 -4.31 -5.97
CA ASP A 256 -5.61 -3.77 -6.19
C ASP A 256 -5.42 -2.38 -5.57
N GLY A 257 -6.52 -1.70 -5.26
CA GLY A 257 -6.48 -0.39 -4.64
C GLY A 257 -7.83 0.29 -4.57
N VAL A 258 -7.77 1.60 -4.32
CA VAL A 258 -8.95 2.47 -4.21
C VAL A 258 -8.80 3.74 -5.04
N HIS A 259 -9.93 4.35 -5.33
CA HIS A 259 -9.98 5.75 -5.73
C HIS A 259 -10.89 6.50 -4.75
N VAL A 260 -10.42 7.60 -4.17
CA VAL A 260 -11.15 8.40 -3.20
C VAL A 260 -11.37 9.83 -3.68
N GLY A 261 -12.52 10.40 -3.35
CA GLY A 261 -12.83 11.81 -3.55
C GLY A 261 -12.42 12.70 -2.39
N GLN A 262 -12.70 14.00 -2.54
CA GLN A 262 -12.33 15.04 -1.56
C GLN A 262 -13.16 15.00 -0.26
N SER A 263 -14.31 14.34 -0.30
CA SER A 263 -15.23 14.21 0.85
C SER A 263 -15.17 12.81 1.48
N ASP A 264 -14.33 11.93 0.95
CA ASP A 264 -14.20 10.55 1.38
C ASP A 264 -13.05 10.41 2.40
N MET A 265 -12.65 9.18 2.70
CA MET A 265 -11.50 8.93 3.58
C MET A 265 -10.24 9.66 3.06
N PRO A 266 -9.53 10.44 3.91
CA PRO A 266 -8.31 11.11 3.49
C PRO A 266 -7.27 10.12 2.95
N ALA A 267 -6.58 10.49 1.88
CA ALA A 267 -5.57 9.63 1.22
C ALA A 267 -4.48 9.13 2.19
N THR A 268 -4.07 9.96 3.16
CA THR A 268 -3.12 9.58 4.22
C THR A 268 -3.61 8.41 5.08
N VAL A 269 -4.90 8.42 5.41
CA VAL A 269 -5.55 7.37 6.20
C VAL A 269 -5.74 6.12 5.35
N ALA A 270 -6.21 6.27 4.11
CA ALA A 270 -6.32 5.17 3.16
C ALA A 270 -4.96 4.47 2.96
N ARG A 271 -3.87 5.23 2.79
CA ARG A 271 -2.49 4.71 2.68
C ARG A 271 -2.05 3.97 3.94
N THR A 272 -2.43 4.46 5.11
CA THR A 272 -2.11 3.79 6.39
C THR A 272 -2.79 2.42 6.50
N LEU A 273 -4.05 2.31 6.06
CA LEU A 273 -4.82 1.07 6.12
C LEU A 273 -4.44 0.06 5.03
N LEU A 274 -4.28 0.54 3.79
CA LEU A 274 -4.01 -0.30 2.63
C LEU A 274 -2.54 -0.72 2.51
N GLY A 275 -1.65 -0.05 3.24
CA GLY A 275 -0.21 -0.28 3.17
C GLY A 275 0.43 0.33 1.92
N PRO A 276 1.74 0.10 1.71
CA PRO A 276 2.51 0.79 0.68
C PRO A 276 2.28 0.26 -0.75
N GLU A 277 1.67 -0.92 -0.90
CA GLU A 277 1.64 -1.62 -2.19
C GLU A 277 0.33 -1.43 -2.98
N LYS A 278 -0.79 -1.18 -2.29
CA LYS A 278 -2.10 -0.98 -2.95
C LYS A 278 -2.15 0.38 -3.65
N ILE A 279 -2.83 0.44 -4.79
CA ILE A 279 -2.97 1.66 -5.59
C ILE A 279 -3.93 2.64 -4.90
N ILE A 280 -3.59 3.92 -4.84
CA ILE A 280 -4.47 4.98 -4.34
C ILE A 280 -4.58 6.09 -5.39
N GLY A 281 -5.77 6.23 -5.95
CA GLY A 281 -6.16 7.37 -6.77
C GLY A 281 -6.90 8.42 -5.96
N VAL A 282 -6.70 9.70 -6.28
CA VAL A 282 -7.45 10.81 -5.66
C VAL A 282 -8.10 11.69 -6.72
N SER A 283 -9.37 12.03 -6.56
CA SER A 283 -10.03 13.03 -7.41
C SER A 283 -9.52 14.44 -7.10
N CYS A 284 -9.02 15.16 -8.11
CA CYS A 284 -8.51 16.53 -7.96
C CYS A 284 -9.05 17.47 -9.05
N LYS A 285 -9.16 18.76 -8.73
CA LYS A 285 -9.56 19.84 -9.64
C LYS A 285 -8.63 21.05 -9.63
N THR A 286 -7.79 21.17 -8.60
CA THR A 286 -6.86 22.30 -8.44
C THR A 286 -5.44 21.80 -8.16
N ILE A 287 -4.47 22.70 -8.27
CA ILE A 287 -3.05 22.41 -8.01
C ILE A 287 -2.86 22.02 -6.54
N GLU A 288 -3.54 22.71 -5.62
CA GLU A 288 -3.45 22.48 -4.18
C GLU A 288 -3.94 21.07 -3.82
N GLN A 289 -5.05 20.63 -4.45
CA GLN A 289 -5.55 19.26 -4.27
C GLN A 289 -4.58 18.22 -4.81
N ALA A 290 -3.96 18.46 -5.97
CA ALA A 290 -2.96 17.55 -6.53
C ALA A 290 -1.72 17.46 -5.63
N GLN A 291 -1.26 18.58 -5.07
CA GLN A 291 -0.16 18.60 -4.11
C GLN A 291 -0.51 17.86 -2.82
N GLN A 292 -1.73 18.03 -2.31
CA GLN A 292 -2.17 17.34 -1.11
C GLN A 292 -2.32 15.83 -1.33
N ALA A 293 -2.77 15.40 -2.52
CA ALA A 293 -2.81 13.98 -2.90
C ALA A 293 -1.40 13.36 -2.91
N TRP A 294 -0.42 14.07 -3.46
CA TRP A 294 0.99 13.64 -3.46
C TRP A 294 1.56 13.50 -2.03
N ILE A 295 1.36 14.51 -1.19
CA ILE A 295 1.76 14.46 0.23
C ILE A 295 1.04 13.30 0.96
N GLY A 296 -0.20 13.04 0.58
CA GLY A 296 -1.02 11.96 1.11
C GLY A 296 -0.58 10.55 0.72
N GLY A 297 0.39 10.42 -0.20
CA GLY A 297 0.87 9.13 -0.68
C GLY A 297 -0.04 8.49 -1.72
N ALA A 298 -0.79 9.28 -2.49
CA ALA A 298 -1.50 8.81 -3.68
C ALA A 298 -0.52 8.44 -4.79
N ASP A 299 -0.92 7.48 -5.63
CA ASP A 299 -0.12 7.00 -6.77
C ASP A 299 -0.48 7.73 -8.07
N TYR A 300 -1.72 8.23 -8.17
CA TYR A 300 -2.19 9.04 -9.29
C TYR A 300 -3.34 9.96 -8.88
N ILE A 301 -3.67 10.91 -9.75
CA ILE A 301 -4.87 11.75 -9.61
C ILE A 301 -5.84 11.60 -10.78
N GLY A 302 -7.13 11.56 -10.47
CA GLY A 302 -8.20 11.74 -11.43
C GLY A 302 -8.53 13.22 -11.55
N CYS A 303 -8.13 13.86 -12.64
CA CYS A 303 -8.36 15.29 -12.85
C CYS A 303 -9.68 15.51 -13.61
N GLY A 304 -10.68 16.05 -12.90
CA GLY A 304 -12.08 15.81 -13.24
C GLY A 304 -12.94 17.05 -13.49
N GLY A 305 -13.93 16.89 -14.38
CA GLY A 305 -14.80 17.96 -14.85
C GLY A 305 -14.25 18.62 -16.12
N VAL A 306 -13.54 17.87 -16.97
CA VAL A 306 -12.97 18.42 -18.22
C VAL A 306 -14.10 18.95 -19.11
N TYR A 307 -15.16 18.17 -19.28
CA TYR A 307 -16.40 18.54 -19.94
C TYR A 307 -17.60 18.35 -19.01
N SER A 308 -18.76 18.89 -19.39
CA SER A 308 -20.02 18.69 -18.67
C SER A 308 -20.45 17.21 -18.73
N THR A 309 -21.10 16.72 -17.68
CA THR A 309 -21.59 15.34 -17.58
C THR A 309 -22.76 15.22 -16.63
N ASN A 310 -23.65 14.26 -16.89
CA ASN A 310 -24.78 13.93 -16.03
C ASN A 310 -24.48 12.73 -15.10
N THR A 311 -23.30 12.11 -15.18
CA THR A 311 -22.95 10.89 -14.42
C THR A 311 -22.67 11.16 -12.92
N LYS A 312 -22.24 12.37 -12.57
CA LYS A 312 -22.04 12.81 -11.19
C LYS A 312 -22.74 14.16 -11.00
N ALA A 313 -23.68 14.21 -10.05
CA ALA A 313 -24.40 15.44 -9.72
C ALA A 313 -23.43 16.54 -9.23
N ASN A 314 -23.73 17.81 -9.59
CA ASN A 314 -22.99 19.00 -9.16
C ASN A 314 -21.48 18.93 -9.38
N ASN A 315 -21.05 18.72 -10.63
CA ASN A 315 -19.63 18.65 -10.99
C ASN A 315 -19.17 19.91 -11.75
N PRO A 316 -18.62 20.95 -11.08
CA PRO A 316 -18.04 22.11 -11.75
C PRO A 316 -16.98 21.70 -12.76
N THR A 317 -17.03 22.28 -13.96
CA THR A 317 -16.09 21.99 -15.03
C THR A 317 -14.82 22.82 -14.91
N ILE A 318 -13.66 22.20 -15.16
CA ILE A 318 -12.34 22.85 -15.19
C ILE A 318 -11.87 23.15 -16.62
N GLY A 319 -12.46 22.51 -17.64
CA GLY A 319 -12.06 22.67 -19.03
C GLY A 319 -10.67 22.07 -19.35
N LEU A 320 -10.26 22.18 -20.62
CA LEU A 320 -8.95 21.72 -21.07
C LEU A 320 -7.81 22.56 -20.47
N ASP A 321 -8.00 23.87 -20.30
CA ASP A 321 -6.99 24.74 -19.70
C ASP A 321 -6.75 24.45 -18.21
N GLY A 322 -7.84 24.19 -17.46
CA GLY A 322 -7.74 23.76 -16.06
C GLY A 322 -7.05 22.40 -15.94
N LEU A 323 -7.42 21.43 -16.80
CA LEU A 323 -6.74 20.14 -16.89
C LEU A 323 -5.24 20.34 -17.18
N LYS A 324 -4.87 21.14 -18.17
CA LYS A 324 -3.48 21.43 -18.56
C LYS A 324 -2.69 22.00 -17.39
N THR A 325 -3.30 22.93 -16.66
CA THR A 325 -2.71 23.59 -15.49
C THR A 325 -2.41 22.57 -14.39
N VAL A 326 -3.38 21.72 -14.04
CA VAL A 326 -3.18 20.69 -13.01
C VAL A 326 -2.16 19.64 -13.44
N CYS A 327 -2.24 19.15 -14.69
CA CYS A 327 -1.28 18.18 -15.21
C CYS A 327 0.17 18.69 -15.16
N SER A 328 0.37 19.97 -15.49
CA SER A 328 1.72 20.57 -15.52
C SER A 328 2.31 20.77 -14.12
N ALA A 329 1.47 21.02 -13.12
CA ALA A 329 1.90 21.22 -11.73
C ALA A 329 1.97 19.91 -10.92
N SER A 330 1.24 18.87 -11.34
CA SER A 330 1.17 17.59 -10.62
C SER A 330 2.51 16.86 -10.60
N LYS A 331 2.88 16.33 -9.43
CA LYS A 331 4.00 15.38 -9.29
C LYS A 331 3.57 13.92 -9.50
N LEU A 332 2.27 13.70 -9.64
CA LEU A 332 1.65 12.40 -9.85
C LEU A 332 1.15 12.26 -11.29
N PRO A 333 1.14 11.04 -11.85
CA PRO A 333 0.38 10.71 -13.05
C PRO A 333 -1.06 11.18 -12.97
N VAL A 334 -1.59 11.65 -14.10
CA VAL A 334 -2.94 12.20 -14.21
C VAL A 334 -3.75 11.39 -15.20
N VAL A 335 -4.97 11.03 -14.83
CA VAL A 335 -6.01 10.57 -15.74
C VAL A 335 -7.11 11.63 -15.83
N ALA A 336 -7.46 12.04 -17.05
CA ALA A 336 -8.52 13.02 -17.27
C ALA A 336 -9.89 12.37 -17.13
N ILE A 337 -10.87 13.03 -16.49
CA ILE A 337 -12.22 12.49 -16.33
C ILE A 337 -13.31 13.56 -16.42
N GLY A 338 -14.52 13.15 -16.81
CA GLY A 338 -15.72 13.98 -16.79
C GLY A 338 -16.11 14.47 -18.17
N GLY A 339 -17.22 13.91 -18.68
CA GLY A 339 -17.78 14.24 -19.99
C GLY A 339 -16.95 13.76 -21.19
N ILE A 340 -15.90 12.97 -20.95
CA ILE A 340 -15.06 12.41 -22.00
C ILE A 340 -15.79 11.26 -22.72
N ASN A 341 -15.72 11.26 -24.05
CA ASN A 341 -16.32 10.27 -24.94
C ASN A 341 -15.52 10.20 -26.27
N ASP A 342 -16.02 9.43 -27.24
CA ASP A 342 -15.38 9.19 -28.53
C ASP A 342 -15.17 10.44 -29.39
N SER A 343 -15.95 11.51 -29.20
CA SER A 343 -15.79 12.75 -29.97
C SER A 343 -14.74 13.72 -29.43
N ASN A 344 -14.30 13.56 -28.17
CA ASN A 344 -13.39 14.51 -27.51
C ASN A 344 -12.17 13.87 -26.81
N ALA A 345 -12.12 12.54 -26.66
CA ALA A 345 -11.01 11.86 -26.02
C ALA A 345 -9.67 12.07 -26.74
N GLY A 346 -9.69 12.11 -28.08
CA GLY A 346 -8.50 12.39 -28.89
C GLY A 346 -7.90 13.76 -28.56
N THR A 347 -8.73 14.81 -28.54
CA THR A 347 -8.32 16.18 -28.19
C THR A 347 -7.69 16.27 -26.80
N VAL A 348 -8.18 15.50 -25.83
CA VAL A 348 -7.59 15.45 -24.48
C VAL A 348 -6.17 14.87 -24.53
N MET A 349 -5.96 13.77 -25.26
CA MET A 349 -4.64 13.14 -25.38
C MET A 349 -3.66 13.96 -26.21
N GLU A 350 -4.14 14.62 -27.27
CA GLU A 350 -3.35 15.50 -28.16
C GLU A 350 -2.75 16.70 -27.43
N MET A 351 -3.24 17.05 -26.23
CA MET A 351 -2.64 18.08 -25.38
C MET A 351 -1.14 17.81 -25.10
N GLY A 352 -0.69 16.55 -25.18
CA GLY A 352 0.71 16.18 -25.14
C GLY A 352 1.42 16.49 -23.80
N VAL A 353 0.67 16.64 -22.72
CA VAL A 353 1.26 16.94 -21.40
C VAL A 353 1.86 15.66 -20.82
N PRO A 354 3.16 15.59 -20.47
CA PRO A 354 3.82 14.34 -20.10
C PRO A 354 3.18 13.58 -18.92
N ASN A 355 2.56 14.29 -17.99
CA ASN A 355 1.91 13.70 -16.82
C ASN A 355 0.50 13.20 -17.09
N LEU A 356 -0.11 13.56 -18.22
CA LEU A 356 -1.40 13.01 -18.64
C LEU A 356 -1.15 11.61 -19.23
N LYS A 357 -1.69 10.59 -18.59
CA LYS A 357 -1.46 9.18 -18.94
C LYS A 357 -2.63 8.51 -19.64
N GLY A 358 -3.81 9.13 -19.62
CA GLY A 358 -4.99 8.58 -20.27
C GLY A 358 -6.26 9.31 -19.91
N VAL A 359 -7.38 8.68 -20.28
CA VAL A 359 -8.73 9.17 -20.01
C VAL A 359 -9.54 8.13 -19.26
N ALA A 360 -10.38 8.61 -18.33
CA ALA A 360 -11.36 7.81 -17.64
C ALA A 360 -12.77 8.13 -18.13
N VAL A 361 -13.53 7.07 -18.39
CA VAL A 361 -14.86 7.14 -19.00
C VAL A 361 -15.85 6.25 -18.24
N VAL A 362 -17.12 6.69 -18.24
CA VAL A 362 -18.23 5.96 -17.62
C VAL A 362 -19.29 5.67 -18.67
N SER A 363 -20.15 6.65 -18.98
CA SER A 363 -21.29 6.48 -19.88
C SER A 363 -20.89 6.19 -21.32
N ALA A 364 -19.72 6.65 -21.76
CA ALA A 364 -19.19 6.34 -23.08
C ALA A 364 -18.98 4.84 -23.30
N LEU A 365 -18.83 4.05 -22.22
CA LEU A 365 -18.74 2.59 -22.29
C LEU A 365 -20.02 1.92 -21.77
N PHE A 366 -20.48 2.31 -20.57
CA PHE A 366 -21.49 1.54 -19.84
C PHE A 366 -22.94 1.97 -20.14
N ASP A 367 -23.19 3.16 -20.71
CA ASP A 367 -24.51 3.55 -21.21
C ASP A 367 -24.62 3.36 -22.74
N ARG A 368 -24.18 2.18 -23.19
CA ARG A 368 -24.14 1.77 -24.60
C ARG A 368 -24.60 0.34 -24.74
N GLU A 369 -25.21 -0.02 -25.86
CA GLU A 369 -25.65 -1.39 -26.09
C GLU A 369 -24.48 -2.38 -26.06
N ASN A 370 -23.35 -2.04 -26.67
CA ASN A 370 -22.20 -2.92 -26.82
C ASN A 370 -20.92 -2.31 -26.23
N VAL A 371 -20.63 -2.63 -24.95
CA VAL A 371 -19.43 -2.14 -24.22
C VAL A 371 -18.13 -2.52 -24.94
N LEU A 372 -18.04 -3.74 -25.47
CA LEU A 372 -16.84 -4.23 -26.17
C LEU A 372 -16.53 -3.35 -27.39
N ALA A 373 -17.52 -3.12 -28.25
CA ALA A 373 -17.34 -2.33 -29.46
C ALA A 373 -16.93 -0.89 -29.16
N GLU A 374 -17.60 -0.26 -28.18
CA GLU A 374 -17.30 1.12 -27.78
C GLU A 374 -15.93 1.25 -27.13
N THR A 375 -15.53 0.26 -26.32
CA THR A 375 -14.19 0.26 -25.71
C THR A 375 -13.11 0.08 -26.77
N LYS A 376 -13.30 -0.81 -27.75
CA LYS A 376 -12.36 -0.98 -28.89
C LYS A 376 -12.20 0.30 -29.69
N LYS A 377 -13.33 0.96 -30.01
CA LYS A 377 -13.34 2.21 -30.75
C LYS A 377 -12.56 3.28 -29.99
N LEU A 378 -12.82 3.43 -28.69
CA LEU A 378 -12.14 4.44 -27.86
C LEU A 378 -10.65 4.13 -27.70
N HIS A 379 -10.28 2.87 -27.49
CA HIS A 379 -8.88 2.45 -27.41
C HIS A 379 -8.11 2.79 -28.71
N ALA A 380 -8.69 2.50 -29.88
CA ALA A 380 -8.08 2.84 -31.16
C ALA A 380 -7.87 4.35 -31.32
N LEU A 381 -8.88 5.16 -31.00
CA LEU A 381 -8.79 6.63 -31.03
C LEU A 381 -7.67 7.16 -30.13
N LEU A 382 -7.52 6.63 -28.92
CA LEU A 382 -6.46 7.04 -27.99
C LEU A 382 -5.06 6.66 -28.50
N MET A 383 -4.93 5.50 -29.14
CA MET A 383 -3.67 5.06 -29.73
C MET A 383 -3.25 5.96 -30.90
N GLU A 384 -4.18 6.33 -31.76
CA GLU A 384 -3.95 7.25 -32.89
C GLU A 384 -3.50 8.63 -32.39
N ALA A 385 -4.21 9.19 -31.41
CA ALA A 385 -3.87 10.48 -30.80
C ALA A 385 -2.47 10.47 -30.15
N SER A 386 -2.15 9.42 -29.40
CA SER A 386 -0.85 9.29 -28.70
C SER A 386 0.33 9.18 -29.68
N SER A 387 0.12 8.52 -30.82
CA SER A 387 1.13 8.39 -31.89
C SER A 387 1.38 9.69 -32.65
N SER A 388 0.39 10.60 -32.68
CA SER A 388 0.47 11.87 -33.38
C SER A 388 1.23 12.91 -32.55
N SER A 389 1.04 12.93 -31.22
CA SER A 389 1.80 13.80 -30.32
C SER A 389 3.31 13.48 -30.27
N SER A 390 3.70 12.22 -30.49
CA SER A 390 5.12 11.81 -30.49
C SER A 390 5.90 12.21 -31.75
N LYS A 391 5.23 12.70 -32.80
CA LYS A 391 5.87 13.21 -34.03
C LYS A 391 6.11 14.73 -34.02
N ILE A 392 5.60 15.44 -33.01
CA ILE A 392 5.61 16.91 -32.93
C ILE A 392 6.62 17.42 -31.86
N GLN A 393 7.14 16.54 -31.01
CA GLN A 393 8.31 16.76 -30.16
C GLN A 393 9.59 16.32 -30.88
#